data_AF-A0A8S0R721-F1
#
_entry.id   AF-A0A8S0R721-F1
#
_cell.length_a   1.000
_cell.length_b   1.000
_cell.length_c   1.000
_cell.angle_alpha   90.00
_cell.angle_beta   90.00
_cell.angle_gamma   90.00
#
_symmetry.space_group_name_H-M   'P 1'
#
loop_
_entity.id
_entity.type
_entity.pdbx_description
1 polymer ?
#
loop_
_entity_poly.entity_id
_entity_poly.type
_entity_poly.pdbx_seq_one_letter_code
_entity_poly.pdbx_strand_id
1 'polypeptide(L)'
;MQDDTQLDDKVVQTFQNSLVQVQDILEQNRLLINEINQNHESKIPEKLSRNVGLIRELNNNIRRVVGLYAHLSTSFTKSVDASSEGDSNGHKRARPG
;
A
#
# COMPACT_ATOMS: atom_id res chain seq x y z
N MET A 1 7.05 12.66 -26.41
CA MET A 1 6.72 13.35 -25.15
C MET A 1 5.32 13.00 -24.60
N GLN A 2 4.58 12.05 -25.20
CA GLN A 2 3.24 11.63 -24.73
C GLN A 2 3.27 10.37 -23.84
N ASP A 3 4.34 9.55 -23.90
CA ASP A 3 4.42 8.29 -23.15
C ASP A 3 4.80 8.48 -21.67
N ASP A 4 5.68 9.43 -21.33
CA ASP A 4 6.12 9.66 -19.95
C ASP A 4 4.98 10.11 -19.02
N THR A 5 4.08 10.97 -19.52
CA THR A 5 2.92 11.45 -18.76
C THR A 5 1.89 10.35 -18.49
N GLN A 6 1.77 9.36 -19.37
CA GLN A 6 0.79 8.28 -19.22
C GLN A 6 1.26 7.19 -18.23
N LEU A 7 2.58 7.00 -18.10
CA LEU A 7 3.15 6.11 -17.10
C LEU A 7 2.96 6.68 -15.69
N ASP A 8 3.14 7.99 -15.53
CA ASP A 8 2.96 8.69 -14.25
C ASP A 8 1.50 8.59 -13.74
N ASP A 9 0.51 8.78 -14.63
CA ASP A 9 -0.91 8.69 -14.29
C ASP A 9 -1.32 7.31 -13.74
N LYS A 10 -0.78 6.21 -14.29
CA LYS A 10 -1.08 4.85 -13.83
C LYS A 10 -0.51 4.55 -12.45
N VAL A 11 0.67 5.09 -12.15
CA VAL A 11 1.31 4.95 -10.85
C VAL A 11 0.55 5.74 -9.80
N VAL A 12 0.15 6.97 -10.13
CA VAL A 12 -0.67 7.81 -9.27
C VAL A 12 -2.02 7.16 -8.96
N GLN A 13 -2.70 6.58 -9.96
CA GLN A 13 -3.94 5.84 -9.72
C GLN A 13 -3.74 4.64 -8.80
N THR A 14 -2.66 3.88 -8.98
CA THR A 14 -2.32 2.75 -8.10
C THR A 14 -2.08 3.20 -6.67
N PHE A 15 -1.44 4.36 -6.49
CA PHE A 15 -1.25 5.02 -5.20
C PHE A 15 -2.57 5.37 -4.53
N GLN A 16 -3.44 6.10 -5.23
CA GLN A 16 -4.72 6.53 -4.70
C GLN A 16 -5.57 5.33 -4.26
N ASN A 17 -5.66 4.31 -5.10
CA ASN A 17 -6.42 3.09 -4.78
C ASN A 17 -5.84 2.33 -3.58
N SER A 18 -4.52 2.28 -3.46
CA SER A 18 -3.86 1.61 -2.32
C SER A 18 -4.08 2.37 -1.02
N LEU A 19 -4.05 3.71 -1.07
CA LEU A 19 -4.27 4.55 0.11
C LEU A 19 -5.71 4.47 0.62
N VAL A 20 -6.71 4.49 -0.27
CA VAL A 20 -8.11 4.27 0.12
C VAL A 20 -8.27 2.92 0.81
N GLN A 21 -7.70 1.85 0.24
CA GLN A 21 -7.75 0.52 0.86
C GLN A 21 -7.08 0.48 2.24
N VAL A 22 -5.93 1.14 2.41
CA VAL A 22 -5.28 1.24 3.73
C VAL A 22 -6.18 1.99 4.72
N GLN A 23 -6.79 3.09 4.31
CA GLN A 23 -7.72 3.84 5.17
C GLN A 23 -8.89 2.98 5.63
N ASP A 24 -9.54 2.25 4.72
CA ASP A 24 -10.65 1.36 5.05
C ASP A 24 -10.25 0.28 6.06
N ILE A 25 -9.06 -0.32 5.87
CA ILE A 25 -8.53 -1.34 6.79
C ILE A 25 -8.22 -0.74 8.18
N LEU A 26 -7.68 0.48 8.23
CA LEU A 26 -7.37 1.14 9.49
C LEU A 26 -8.62 1.59 10.25
N GLU A 27 -9.68 2.02 9.55
CA GLU A 27 -10.96 2.30 10.19
C GLU A 27 -11.59 1.01 10.74
N GLN A 28 -11.48 -0.11 10.01
CA GLN A 28 -11.89 -1.41 10.55
C GLN A 28 -11.08 -1.80 11.80
N ASN A 29 -9.76 -1.58 11.82
CA ASN A 29 -8.93 -1.81 13.00
C ASN A 29 -9.39 -0.97 14.20
N ARG A 30 -9.76 0.29 13.97
CA ARG A 30 -10.31 1.15 15.03
C ARG A 30 -11.58 0.55 15.64
N LEU A 31 -12.51 0.05 14.82
CA LEU A 31 -13.72 -0.61 15.30
C LEU A 31 -13.42 -1.90 16.07
N LEU A 32 -12.50 -2.73 15.57
CA LEU A 32 -12.07 -3.95 16.24
C LEU A 32 -11.44 -3.67 17.60
N ILE A 33 -10.57 -2.65 17.71
CA ILE A 33 -9.95 -2.24 18.98
C ILE A 33 -11.03 -1.78 19.97
N ASN A 34 -12.01 -1.00 19.52
CA ASN A 34 -13.11 -0.56 20.37
C ASN A 34 -13.91 -1.75 20.91
N GLU A 35 -14.25 -2.74 20.07
CA GLU A 35 -14.95 -3.94 20.50
C GLU A 35 -14.11 -4.79 21.47
N ILE A 36 -12.82 -4.94 21.19
CA ILE A 36 -11.87 -5.65 22.07
C ILE A 36 -11.85 -5.01 23.46
N ASN A 37 -11.77 -3.68 23.52
CA ASN A 37 -11.75 -2.91 24.76
C ASN A 37 -13.07 -3.07 25.53
N GLN A 38 -14.22 -2.94 24.86
CA GLN A 38 -15.54 -3.14 25.50
C GLN A 38 -15.69 -4.56 26.06
N ASN A 39 -15.24 -5.57 25.31
CA ASN A 39 -15.24 -6.95 25.78
C ASN A 39 -14.35 -7.12 27.01
N HIS A 40 -13.18 -6.49 27.03
CA HIS A 40 -12.27 -6.51 28.18
C HIS A 40 -12.87 -5.84 29.42
N GLU A 41 -13.45 -4.65 29.26
CA GLU A 41 -14.11 -3.89 30.32
C GLU A 41 -15.31 -4.64 30.92
N SER A 42 -16.07 -5.35 30.08
CA SER A 42 -17.23 -6.12 30.54
C SER A 42 -16.87 -7.30 31.44
N LYS A 43 -15.64 -7.82 31.36
CA LYS A 43 -15.13 -9.01 32.09
C LYS A 43 -15.98 -10.27 31.91
N ILE A 44 -16.83 -10.33 30.89
CA ILE A 44 -17.65 -11.52 30.58
C ILE A 44 -16.74 -12.56 29.89
N PRO A 45 -16.60 -13.78 30.44
CA PRO A 45 -15.67 -14.78 29.91
C PRO A 45 -15.87 -15.11 28.42
N GLU A 46 -17.13 -15.19 27.98
CA GLU A 46 -17.49 -15.43 26.57
C GLU A 46 -16.96 -14.32 25.64
N LYS A 47 -17.13 -13.06 26.03
CA LYS A 47 -16.63 -11.90 25.29
C LYS A 47 -15.10 -11.85 25.24
N LEU A 48 -14.44 -12.23 26.34
CA LEU A 48 -12.99 -12.36 26.37
C LEU A 48 -12.48 -13.45 25.41
N SER A 49 -13.20 -14.59 25.31
CA SER A 49 -12.88 -15.61 24.32
C SER A 49 -13.03 -15.08 22.88
N ARG A 50 -14.05 -14.25 22.62
CA ARG A 50 -14.26 -13.59 21.32
C ARG A 50 -13.12 -12.63 20.96
N ASN A 51 -12.47 -11.98 21.94
CA ASN A 51 -11.31 -11.11 21.68
C ASN A 51 -10.17 -11.83 20.97
N VAL A 52 -9.99 -13.13 21.19
CA VAL A 52 -8.96 -13.90 20.46
C VAL A 52 -9.21 -13.87 18.95
N GLY A 53 -10.47 -13.99 18.54
CA GLY A 53 -10.88 -13.88 17.13
C GLY A 53 -10.66 -12.48 16.58
N LEU A 54 -11.12 -11.46 17.31
CA LEU A 54 -10.99 -10.05 16.91
C LEU A 54 -9.52 -9.63 16.77
N ILE A 55 -8.65 -10.08 17.69
CA ILE A 55 -7.21 -9.81 17.62
C ILE A 55 -6.56 -10.51 16.41
N ARG A 56 -7.01 -11.73 16.05
CA ARG A 56 -6.54 -12.39 14.82
C ARG A 56 -6.93 -11.59 13.58
N GLU A 57 -8.16 -11.07 13.53
CA GLU A 57 -8.64 -10.23 12.44
C GLU A 57 -7.83 -8.93 12.33
N LEU A 58 -7.61 -8.25 13.46
CA LEU A 58 -6.76 -7.07 13.55
C LEU A 58 -5.34 -7.36 13.02
N ASN A 59 -4.73 -8.46 13.44
CA ASN A 59 -3.41 -8.87 12.96
C ASN A 59 -3.39 -9.16 11.45
N ASN A 60 -4.45 -9.76 10.91
CA ASN A 60 -4.57 -9.98 9.47
C ASN A 60 -4.69 -8.66 8.71
N ASN A 61 -5.44 -7.70 9.24
CA ASN A 61 -5.54 -6.36 8.68
C ASN A 61 -4.18 -5.65 8.64
N ILE A 62 -3.37 -5.73 9.71
CA ILE A 62 -2.01 -5.19 9.71
C ILE A 62 -1.14 -5.86 8.64
N ARG A 63 -1.20 -7.19 8.48
CA ARG A 63 -0.46 -7.88 7.40
C ARG A 63 -0.88 -7.39 6.01
N ARG A 64 -2.17 -7.14 5.79
CA ARG A 64 -2.69 -6.59 4.53
C ARG A 64 -2.16 -5.18 4.27
N VAL A 65 -2.17 -4.31 5.28
CA VAL A 65 -1.60 -2.96 5.18
C VAL A 65 -0.12 -3.01 4.82
N VAL A 66 0.67 -3.87 5.46
CA VAL A 66 2.09 -4.09 5.12
C VAL A 66 2.24 -4.53 3.66
N GLY A 67 1.40 -5.47 3.20
CA GLY A 67 1.40 -5.92 1.81
C GLY A 67 1.08 -4.81 0.81
N LEU A 68 0.10 -3.96 1.11
CA LEU A 68 -0.25 -2.81 0.27
C LEU A 68 0.92 -1.83 0.16
N TYR A 69 1.60 -1.51 1.27
CA TYR A 69 2.79 -0.65 1.24
C TYR A 69 3.96 -1.28 0.47
N ALA A 70 4.19 -2.59 0.60
CA ALA A 70 5.23 -3.27 -0.17
C ALA A 70 4.95 -3.25 -1.68
N HIS A 71 3.69 -3.50 -2.07
CA HIS A 71 3.27 -3.41 -3.47
C HIS A 71 3.44 -1.99 -4.02
N LEU A 72 3.08 -0.98 -3.22
CA LEU A 72 3.19 0.42 -3.56
C LEU A 72 4.65 0.84 -3.79
N SER A 73 5.53 0.51 -2.84
CA SER A 73 6.97 0.78 -2.95
C SER A 73 7.56 0.12 -4.19
N THR A 74 7.21 -1.15 -4.45
CA THR A 74 7.73 -1.88 -5.61
C THR A 74 7.24 -1.27 -6.93
N SER A 75 5.98 -0.85 -6.98
CA SER A 75 5.38 -0.22 -8.18
C SER A 75 6.03 1.13 -8.48
N PHE A 76 6.34 1.90 -7.43
CA PHE A 76 7.05 3.16 -7.56
C PHE A 76 8.48 2.99 -8.09
N THR A 77 9.28 2.10 -7.48
CA THR A 77 10.67 1.84 -7.92
C THR A 77 10.72 1.43 -9.39
N LYS A 78 9.84 0.50 -9.82
CA LYS A 78 9.75 0.08 -11.22
C LYS A 78 9.46 1.24 -12.19
N SER A 79 8.60 2.19 -11.79
CA SER A 79 8.29 3.34 -12.62
C SER A 79 9.47 4.28 -12.77
N VAL A 80 10.26 4.49 -11.71
CA VAL A 80 11.45 5.35 -11.73
C VAL A 80 12.55 4.71 -12.59
N ASP A 81 12.77 3.41 -12.46
CA ASP A 81 13.76 2.68 -13.26
C ASP A 81 13.41 2.74 -14.77
N ALA A 82 12.13 2.57 -15.11
CA ALA A 82 11.64 2.67 -16.49
C ALA A 82 11.79 4.08 -17.10
N SER A 83 11.78 5.13 -16.28
CA SER A 83 12.00 6.51 -16.73
C SER A 83 13.49 6.80 -17.00
N SER A 84 14.41 6.09 -16.33
CA SER A 84 15.86 6.32 -16.46
C SER A 84 16.52 5.68 -17.69
N GLU A 85 15.91 4.64 -18.28
CA GLU A 85 16.49 3.94 -19.44
C GLU A 85 16.33 4.70 -20.79
N GLY A 86 15.63 5.84 -20.79
CA GLY A 86 15.36 6.64 -22.00
C GLY A 86 16.49 7.57 -22.47
N ASP A 87 17.52 7.85 -21.66
CA ASP A 87 18.47 8.95 -21.93
C ASP A 87 19.83 8.52 -22.50
N SER A 88 19.98 7.24 -22.87
CA SER A 88 21.26 6.65 -23.30
C SER A 88 21.26 6.16 -24.75
N ASN A 89 20.73 6.92 -25.71
CA ASN A 89 20.98 6.62 -27.13
C ASN A 89 21.04 7.88 -28.00
N GLY A 90 22.24 8.47 -28.18
CA GLY A 90 22.39 9.59 -29.12
C GLY A 90 23.77 10.23 -29.26
N HIS A 91 24.69 10.09 -28.29
CA HIS A 91 26.03 10.67 -28.43
C HIS A 91 27.02 9.70 -29.11
N LYS A 92 26.83 9.45 -30.41
CA LYS A 92 27.86 8.84 -31.26
C LYS A 92 28.22 9.78 -32.42
N ARG A 93 29.23 10.61 -32.13
CA ARG A 93 30.31 11.09 -33.02
C ARG A 93 29.94 12.03 -34.17
N ALA A 94 30.24 13.31 -33.95
CA ALA A 94 30.71 14.20 -34.99
C ALA A 94 32.08 13.75 -35.54
N ARG A 95 32.22 13.70 -36.88
CA ARG A 95 33.44 14.13 -37.58
C ARG A 95 33.17 14.28 -39.09
N PRO A 96 33.38 15.47 -39.67
CA PRO A 96 33.49 15.66 -41.10
C PRO A 96 34.94 15.41 -41.55
N GLY A 97 35.11 14.85 -42.75
CA GLY A 97 36.38 14.65 -43.44
C GLY A 97 36.11 14.29 -44.88
#